data_AF-A0A930PC10-F1
#
_entry.id   AF-A0A930PC10-F1
#
_cell.length_a   1.000
_cell.length_b   1.000
_cell.length_c   1.000
_cell.angle_alpha   90.00
_cell.angle_beta   90.00
_cell.angle_gamma   90.00
#
_symmetry.space_group_name_H-M   'P 1'
#
loop_
_entity.id
_entity.type
_entity.pdbx_description
1 polymer ?
#
loop_
_entity_poly.entity_id
_entity_poly.type
_entity_poly.pdbx_seq_one_letter_code
_entity_poly.pdbx_strand_id
1 'polypeptide(L)'
;NVEGTITKTLSAFNYDKNTYYDMTANLDIKNYDGDHYYMWDAQQPYWYGYEWTKHLPGNTGQPTVNYGSSPNYAQNNSDPRYYNDSYTSLGIHSATHSSCKDLPNANEIAWYVLKGDPRWDANQLWTSMGHLYKGGMWILKKSKITGFTDAHMPDNPSVDLRIDYRTFSNHSLTPGLPSASEIGDYFYLPALGHYALGQLSGIGRMGNYWTSSANPASSQYAYTLNFVSNQCNLGSDYSFPGRVAQSTWFK
;
A
#
# COMPACT_ATOMS: atom_id res chain seq x y z
N ASN A 1 2.64 16.38 16.07
CA ASN A 1 1.20 16.53 15.79
C ASN A 1 0.99 16.59 14.29
N VAL A 2 -0.05 15.90 13.80
CA VAL A 2 -0.47 15.96 12.40
C VAL A 2 -1.67 16.91 12.33
N GLU A 3 -1.64 17.83 11.36
CA GLU A 3 -2.73 18.75 11.07
C GLU A 3 -3.04 18.71 9.57
N GLY A 4 -4.29 19.04 9.23
CA GLY A 4 -4.78 19.12 7.86
C GLY A 4 -6.21 19.69 7.82
N THR A 5 -6.72 19.83 6.60
CA THR A 5 -8.02 20.46 6.34
C THR A 5 -8.96 19.46 5.69
N ILE A 6 -10.18 19.35 6.20
CA ILE A 6 -11.28 18.65 5.53
C ILE A 6 -12.19 19.70 4.92
N THR A 7 -12.25 19.76 3.60
CA THR A 7 -13.15 20.66 2.87
C THR A 7 -14.40 19.91 2.45
N LYS A 8 -15.58 20.44 2.79
CA LYS A 8 -16.88 19.92 2.34
C LYS A 8 -17.66 21.03 1.65
N THR A 9 -18.12 20.75 0.45
CA THR A 9 -19.04 21.63 -0.27
C THR A 9 -20.46 21.19 0.07
N LEU A 10 -21.20 22.06 0.74
CA LEU A 10 -22.62 21.84 1.02
C LEU A 10 -23.46 22.42 -0.14
N SER A 11 -24.62 21.82 -0.38
CA SER A 11 -25.57 22.32 -1.37
C SER A 11 -26.03 23.74 -1.02
N ALA A 12 -26.29 24.55 -2.04
CA ALA A 12 -26.90 25.87 -1.82
C ALA A 12 -28.23 25.72 -1.09
N PHE A 13 -28.43 26.52 -0.04
CA PHE A 13 -29.61 26.48 0.81
C PHE A 13 -30.09 27.91 1.09
N ASN A 14 -31.40 28.13 1.05
CA ASN A 14 -32.00 29.43 1.34
C ASN A 14 -32.35 29.50 2.82
N TYR A 15 -31.76 30.46 3.53
CA TYR A 15 -31.94 30.63 4.96
C TYR A 15 -32.97 31.73 5.25
N ASP A 16 -33.99 31.40 6.05
CA ASP A 16 -34.97 32.37 6.54
C ASP A 16 -34.42 33.11 7.75
N LYS A 17 -34.77 34.39 7.85
CA LYS A 17 -34.39 35.25 8.99
C LYS A 17 -34.87 34.63 10.31
N ASN A 18 -34.03 34.72 11.34
CA ASN A 18 -34.32 34.27 12.71
C ASN A 18 -34.64 32.77 12.84
N THR A 19 -34.08 31.92 11.97
CA THR A 19 -34.24 30.46 12.02
C THR A 19 -32.89 29.77 12.22
N TYR A 20 -32.87 28.65 12.96
CA TYR A 20 -31.70 27.79 13.13
C TYR A 20 -31.78 26.60 12.18
N TYR A 21 -30.64 26.24 11.58
CA TYR A 21 -30.54 25.14 10.63
C TYR A 21 -29.36 24.24 11.01
N ASP A 22 -29.62 22.95 11.12
CA ASP A 22 -28.58 21.97 11.34
C ASP A 22 -27.85 21.68 10.03
N MET A 23 -26.54 21.93 10.03
CA MET A 23 -25.66 21.59 8.91
C MET A 23 -24.96 20.27 9.21
N THR A 24 -25.50 19.19 8.68
CA THR A 24 -24.85 17.88 8.80
C THR A 24 -23.74 17.77 7.75
N ALA A 25 -22.49 17.75 8.19
CA ALA A 25 -21.34 17.46 7.34
C ALA A 25 -20.64 16.21 7.86
N ASN A 26 -20.55 15.16 7.03
CA ASN A 26 -19.74 14.00 7.36
C ASN A 26 -18.26 14.40 7.26
N LEU A 27 -17.59 14.50 8.41
CA LEU A 27 -16.16 14.77 8.56
C LEU A 27 -15.35 13.48 8.78
N ASP A 28 -15.93 12.32 8.51
CA ASP A 28 -15.28 11.03 8.66
C ASP A 28 -14.05 10.97 7.76
N ILE A 29 -12.93 10.69 8.41
CA ILE A 29 -11.65 10.47 7.76
C ILE A 29 -11.60 8.99 7.40
N LYS A 30 -11.18 8.68 6.17
CA LYS A 30 -11.05 7.28 5.74
C LYS A 30 -10.08 6.55 6.68
N ASN A 31 -10.57 5.47 7.27
CA ASN A 31 -9.77 4.59 8.11
C ASN A 31 -9.13 3.50 7.24
N TYR A 32 -7.82 3.37 7.34
CA TYR A 32 -7.07 2.20 6.88
C TYR A 32 -6.68 1.41 8.12
N ASP A 33 -7.37 0.30 8.33
CA ASP A 33 -7.08 -0.66 9.40
C ASP A 33 -5.63 -1.21 9.31
N GLY A 34 -5.14 -1.64 10.48
CA GLY A 34 -3.77 -2.11 10.65
C GLY A 34 -3.58 -3.61 10.39
N ASP A 35 -4.57 -4.31 9.85
CA ASP A 35 -4.60 -5.77 9.69
C ASP A 35 -4.13 -6.25 8.32
N HIS A 36 -3.79 -5.34 7.42
CA HIS A 36 -3.35 -5.64 6.05
C HIS A 36 -1.84 -5.83 5.87
N TYR A 37 -1.07 -6.02 6.94
CA TYR A 37 0.37 -6.30 6.81
C TYR A 37 0.62 -7.81 6.79
N TYR A 38 1.42 -8.27 5.84
CA TYR A 38 1.77 -9.68 5.69
C TYR A 38 3.27 -9.80 5.40
N MET A 39 3.89 -10.90 5.84
CA MET A 39 5.06 -11.39 5.12
C MET A 39 4.60 -11.89 3.75
N TRP A 40 5.46 -11.86 2.73
CA TRP A 40 5.03 -12.13 1.35
C TRP A 40 4.38 -13.50 1.23
N ASP A 41 3.16 -13.51 0.68
CA ASP A 41 2.34 -14.70 0.48
C ASP A 41 2.12 -15.54 1.77
N ALA A 42 2.12 -14.93 2.96
CA ALA A 42 1.80 -15.64 4.21
C ALA A 42 0.31 -16.01 4.30
N GLN A 43 -0.03 -17.05 5.06
CA GLN A 43 -1.42 -17.49 5.25
C GLN A 43 -2.19 -16.58 6.21
N GLN A 44 -1.49 -15.98 7.18
CA GLN A 44 -2.08 -15.12 8.22
C GLN A 44 -1.40 -13.74 8.24
N PRO A 45 -2.11 -12.69 8.69
CA PRO A 45 -1.53 -11.37 8.89
C PRO A 45 -0.29 -11.39 9.77
N TYR A 46 0.65 -10.49 9.53
CA TYR A 46 1.92 -10.33 10.23
C TYR A 46 1.76 -10.28 11.76
N TRP A 47 0.66 -9.67 12.22
CA TRP A 47 0.32 -9.51 13.63
C TRP A 47 -0.86 -10.37 14.09
N TYR A 48 -1.21 -11.44 13.37
CA TYR A 48 -2.28 -12.34 13.79
C TYR A 48 -2.04 -12.88 15.21
N GLY A 49 -3.02 -12.72 16.10
CA GLY A 49 -2.92 -13.04 17.52
C GLY A 49 -2.30 -11.95 18.40
N TYR A 50 -1.68 -10.93 17.80
CA TYR A 50 -1.00 -9.80 18.44
C TYR A 50 -1.50 -8.44 17.93
N GLU A 51 -2.70 -8.39 17.39
CA GLU A 51 -3.29 -7.21 16.75
C GLU A 51 -3.37 -6.04 17.72
N TRP A 52 -3.25 -4.82 17.21
CA TRP A 52 -3.27 -3.60 18.01
C TRP A 52 -4.58 -3.43 18.81
N THR A 53 -5.67 -4.02 18.32
CA THR A 53 -6.99 -4.04 18.96
C THR A 53 -7.08 -4.93 20.20
N LYS A 54 -6.11 -5.84 20.42
CA LYS A 54 -6.08 -6.69 21.62
C LYS A 54 -5.58 -5.97 22.86
N HIS A 55 -4.97 -4.79 22.72
CA HIS A 55 -4.43 -4.00 23.83
C HIS A 55 -3.51 -4.81 24.77
N LEU A 56 -2.64 -5.63 24.18
CA LEU A 56 -1.71 -6.48 24.93
C LEU A 56 -0.71 -5.63 25.76
N PRO A 57 -0.26 -6.13 26.93
CA PRO A 57 0.58 -5.35 27.84
C PRO A 57 1.99 -5.11 27.28
N GLY A 58 2.58 -3.96 27.62
CA GLY A 58 3.95 -3.63 27.25
C GLY A 58 4.14 -3.51 25.73
N ASN A 59 5.23 -4.09 25.21
CA ASN A 59 5.57 -4.10 23.78
C ASN A 59 5.22 -5.42 23.09
N THR A 60 4.21 -6.14 23.58
CA THR A 60 3.85 -7.48 23.07
C THR A 60 2.86 -7.44 21.90
N GLY A 61 2.09 -6.35 21.75
CA GLY A 61 1.16 -6.16 20.63
C GLY A 61 1.79 -5.44 19.43
N GLN A 62 1.03 -5.39 18.35
CA GLN A 62 1.34 -4.68 17.13
C GLN A 62 1.67 -3.20 17.39
N PRO A 63 2.87 -2.74 17.03
CA PRO A 63 3.25 -1.34 17.17
C PRO A 63 2.42 -0.42 16.26
N THR A 64 1.82 0.64 16.81
CA THR A 64 0.94 1.53 16.02
C THR A 64 1.58 2.85 15.61
N VAL A 65 2.81 3.11 16.04
CA VAL A 65 3.54 4.36 15.77
C VAL A 65 4.96 4.08 15.27
N ASN A 66 5.53 5.03 14.53
CA ASN A 66 6.91 4.92 14.01
C ASN A 66 7.91 4.59 15.13
N TYR A 67 8.82 3.67 14.84
CA TYR A 67 9.86 3.15 15.73
C TYR A 67 9.35 2.35 16.93
N GLY A 68 8.04 2.15 17.07
CA GLY A 68 7.50 1.14 17.97
C GLY A 68 7.88 -0.26 17.48
N SER A 69 8.22 -1.16 18.40
CA SER A 69 8.65 -2.51 18.08
C SER A 69 8.03 -3.54 19.01
N SER A 70 7.87 -4.77 18.50
CA SER A 70 7.46 -5.93 19.27
C SER A 70 8.24 -7.17 18.82
N PRO A 71 8.65 -8.06 19.74
CA PRO A 71 9.37 -9.28 19.38
C PRO A 71 8.47 -10.37 18.77
N ASN A 72 7.14 -10.18 18.76
CA ASN A 72 6.15 -11.22 18.47
C ASN A 72 5.81 -11.40 16.98
N TYR A 73 6.69 -10.97 16.08
CA TYR A 73 6.59 -11.32 14.66
C TYR A 73 7.02 -12.78 14.43
N ALA A 74 6.58 -13.40 13.33
CA ALA A 74 6.98 -14.77 13.00
C ALA A 74 8.48 -14.85 12.67
N GLN A 75 9.17 -15.87 13.17
CA GLN A 75 10.64 -16.01 12.99
C GLN A 75 11.04 -17.27 12.21
N ASN A 76 10.11 -18.20 11.98
CA ASN A 76 10.34 -19.41 11.21
C ASN A 76 9.04 -19.93 10.60
N ASN A 77 9.18 -20.87 9.67
CA ASN A 77 8.09 -21.44 8.86
C ASN A 77 7.13 -22.38 9.60
N SER A 78 7.32 -22.62 10.91
CA SER A 78 6.31 -23.30 11.73
C SER A 78 5.13 -22.37 12.08
N ASP A 79 5.31 -21.06 11.90
CA ASP A 79 4.29 -20.03 12.13
C ASP A 79 3.56 -19.69 10.82
N PRO A 80 2.22 -19.75 10.75
CA PRO A 80 1.46 -19.48 9.52
C PRO A 80 1.53 -18.01 9.05
N ARG A 81 2.08 -17.10 9.87
CA ARG A 81 2.35 -15.71 9.50
C ARG A 81 3.69 -15.54 8.79
N TYR A 82 4.53 -16.59 8.77
CA TYR A 82 5.79 -16.60 8.04
C TYR A 82 5.54 -16.56 6.53
N TYR A 83 6.47 -15.97 5.77
CA TYR A 83 6.33 -15.90 4.31
C TYR A 83 6.31 -17.30 3.70
N ASN A 84 5.72 -17.41 2.50
CA ASN A 84 5.73 -18.65 1.75
C ASN A 84 7.15 -18.97 1.25
N ASP A 85 7.80 -19.95 1.88
CA ASP A 85 9.14 -20.43 1.57
C ASP A 85 9.15 -21.68 0.67
N SER A 86 7.98 -22.09 0.15
CA SER A 86 7.87 -23.26 -0.73
C SER A 86 8.58 -23.11 -2.07
N TYR A 87 8.92 -21.88 -2.45
CA TYR A 87 9.60 -21.56 -3.71
C TYR A 87 11.12 -21.74 -3.57
N THR A 88 11.60 -22.97 -3.72
CA THR A 88 13.03 -23.30 -3.52
C THR A 88 13.89 -23.18 -4.78
N SER A 89 13.28 -23.01 -5.95
CA SER A 89 13.98 -22.87 -7.24
C SER A 89 13.87 -21.44 -7.77
N LEU A 90 14.81 -21.03 -8.63
CA LEU A 90 14.68 -19.79 -9.40
C LEU A 90 13.63 -19.95 -10.50
N GLY A 91 13.06 -18.83 -10.97
CA GLY A 91 12.06 -18.80 -12.05
C GLY A 91 10.71 -18.20 -11.64
N ILE A 92 9.67 -18.47 -12.43
CA ILE A 92 8.33 -17.89 -12.24
C ILE A 92 7.68 -18.49 -11.00
N HIS A 93 7.46 -17.65 -10.00
CA HIS A 93 6.64 -17.99 -8.85
C HIS A 93 5.63 -16.88 -8.59
N SER A 94 4.35 -17.26 -8.67
CA SER A 94 3.23 -16.39 -8.31
C SER A 94 2.72 -16.78 -6.93
N ALA A 95 2.31 -15.78 -6.16
CA ALA A 95 1.65 -15.94 -4.88
C ALA A 95 0.44 -16.89 -4.98
N THR A 96 0.27 -17.74 -3.99
CA THR A 96 -0.78 -18.78 -3.97
C THR A 96 -1.80 -18.59 -2.85
N HIS A 97 -1.41 -17.92 -1.77
CA HIS A 97 -2.30 -17.62 -0.65
C HIS A 97 -3.12 -16.35 -0.91
N SER A 98 -4.29 -16.26 -0.28
CA SER A 98 -5.23 -15.15 -0.47
C SER A 98 -4.69 -13.78 -0.09
N SER A 99 -3.63 -13.73 0.73
CA SER A 99 -2.94 -12.49 1.09
C SER A 99 -2.36 -11.78 -0.13
N CYS A 100 -1.73 -12.53 -1.05
CA CYS A 100 -0.99 -11.94 -2.17
C CYS A 100 -1.46 -12.36 -3.57
N LYS A 101 -2.16 -13.49 -3.72
CA LYS A 101 -2.50 -14.04 -5.06
C LYS A 101 -3.32 -13.09 -5.96
N ASP A 102 -4.16 -12.24 -5.34
CA ASP A 102 -5.06 -11.32 -6.05
C ASP A 102 -4.47 -9.89 -6.16
N LEU A 103 -3.21 -9.70 -5.76
CA LEU A 103 -2.49 -8.43 -5.93
C LEU A 103 -2.01 -8.27 -7.39
N PRO A 104 -1.78 -7.04 -7.86
CA PRO A 104 -1.15 -6.84 -9.16
C PRO A 104 0.21 -7.53 -9.23
N ASN A 105 0.53 -8.07 -10.40
CA ASN A 105 1.82 -8.70 -10.64
C ASN A 105 2.92 -7.67 -10.96
N ALA A 106 4.18 -8.11 -11.11
CA ALA A 106 5.30 -7.22 -11.38
C ALA A 106 5.13 -6.36 -12.66
N ASN A 107 4.53 -6.90 -13.73
CA ASN A 107 4.25 -6.16 -14.96
C ASN A 107 3.21 -5.05 -14.72
N GLU A 108 2.11 -5.37 -14.05
CA GLU A 108 1.07 -4.40 -13.72
C GLU A 108 1.61 -3.24 -12.86
N ILE A 109 2.46 -3.54 -11.87
CA ILE A 109 3.14 -2.50 -11.09
C ILE A 109 4.09 -1.66 -11.95
N ALA A 110 4.82 -2.25 -12.90
CA ALA A 110 5.65 -1.47 -13.82
C ALA A 110 4.82 -0.48 -14.65
N TRP A 111 3.62 -0.87 -15.10
CA TRP A 111 2.67 0.03 -15.76
C TRP A 111 2.24 1.18 -14.84
N TYR A 112 1.87 0.89 -13.60
CA TYR A 112 1.51 1.92 -12.63
C TYR A 112 2.67 2.89 -12.34
N VAL A 113 3.88 2.37 -12.20
CA VAL A 113 5.08 3.17 -11.89
C VAL A 113 5.49 4.06 -13.06
N LEU A 114 5.52 3.52 -14.28
CA LEU A 114 6.09 4.21 -15.45
C LEU A 114 5.05 4.98 -16.27
N LYS A 115 3.79 4.54 -16.26
CA LYS A 115 2.70 5.07 -17.11
C LYS A 115 1.46 5.47 -16.32
N GLY A 116 1.43 5.18 -15.01
CA GLY A 116 0.28 5.46 -14.15
C GLY A 116 0.21 6.87 -13.59
N ASP A 117 1.05 7.80 -14.08
CA ASP A 117 1.13 9.21 -13.62
C ASP A 117 1.06 9.35 -12.09
N PRO A 118 2.07 8.85 -11.34
CA PRO A 118 1.99 8.85 -9.89
C PRO A 118 2.06 10.29 -9.34
N ARG A 119 1.09 10.64 -8.50
CA ARG A 119 0.94 11.97 -7.90
C ARG A 119 0.96 11.90 -6.38
N TRP A 120 2.05 12.36 -5.79
CA TRP A 120 2.14 12.42 -4.33
C TRP A 120 1.22 13.50 -3.77
N ASP A 121 0.32 13.12 -2.87
CA ASP A 121 -0.55 14.03 -2.15
C ASP A 121 -0.14 14.10 -0.68
N ALA A 122 0.46 15.22 -0.29
CA ALA A 122 0.94 15.47 1.06
C ALA A 122 -0.18 15.82 2.07
N ASN A 123 -1.41 16.07 1.60
CA ASN A 123 -2.48 16.68 2.37
C ASN A 123 -3.66 15.74 2.63
N GLN A 124 -3.87 14.72 1.80
CA GLN A 124 -4.93 13.74 2.01
C GLN A 124 -4.81 13.11 3.41
N LEU A 125 -5.80 13.41 4.26
CA LEU A 125 -5.92 12.89 5.62
C LEU A 125 -6.47 11.45 5.60
N TRP A 126 -5.96 10.63 6.50
CA TRP A 126 -6.46 9.28 6.77
C TRP A 126 -6.10 8.86 8.20
N THR A 127 -6.85 7.91 8.78
CA THR A 127 -6.53 7.33 10.09
C THR A 127 -6.03 5.91 9.94
N SER A 128 -5.17 5.47 10.87
CA SER A 128 -4.80 4.06 11.01
C SER A 128 -4.42 3.76 12.45
N MET A 129 -4.86 2.61 12.96
CA MET A 129 -4.52 2.11 14.30
C MET A 129 -4.69 3.15 15.43
N GLY A 130 -5.74 3.99 15.34
CA GLY A 130 -6.04 5.03 16.34
C GLY A 130 -5.29 6.36 16.17
N HIS A 131 -4.50 6.53 15.11
CA HIS A 131 -3.71 7.74 14.85
C HIS A 131 -4.13 8.43 13.56
N LEU A 132 -4.00 9.76 13.54
CA LEU A 132 -4.21 10.59 12.36
C LEU A 132 -2.92 10.73 11.55
N TYR A 133 -3.01 10.52 10.24
CA TYR A 133 -1.91 10.67 9.30
C TYR A 133 -2.33 11.44 8.06
N LYS A 134 -1.33 11.76 7.24
CA LYS A 134 -1.49 12.30 5.90
C LYS A 134 -0.37 11.80 5.00
N GLY A 135 -0.56 11.94 3.68
CA GLY A 135 0.44 11.53 2.71
C GLY A 135 0.07 10.21 2.03
N GLY A 136 0.27 10.16 0.72
CA GLY A 136 0.07 8.97 -0.09
C GLY A 136 0.20 9.27 -1.58
N MET A 137 -0.04 8.26 -2.41
CA MET A 137 0.13 8.33 -3.86
C MET A 137 -1.19 8.11 -4.56
N TRP A 138 -1.56 9.02 -5.47
CA TRP A 138 -2.56 8.76 -6.49
C TRP A 138 -1.91 8.13 -7.70
N ILE A 139 -2.55 7.12 -8.28
CA ILE A 139 -2.08 6.42 -9.48
C ILE A 139 -3.26 6.16 -10.40
N LEU A 140 -3.09 6.34 -11.71
CA LEU A 140 -4.12 6.04 -12.70
C LEU A 140 -4.57 4.57 -12.61
N LYS A 141 -5.88 4.37 -12.72
CA LYS A 141 -6.48 3.05 -12.86
C LYS A 141 -6.04 2.41 -14.16
N LYS A 142 -5.95 1.08 -14.18
CA LYS A 142 -5.52 0.34 -15.38
C LYS A 142 -6.33 0.64 -16.63
N SER A 143 -7.63 0.91 -16.50
CA SER A 143 -8.52 1.30 -17.61
C SER A 143 -8.20 2.67 -18.22
N LYS A 144 -7.34 3.45 -17.56
CA LYS A 144 -6.93 4.81 -17.94
C LYS A 144 -5.48 4.87 -18.42
N ILE A 145 -4.78 3.73 -18.40
CA ILE A 145 -3.42 3.61 -18.90
C ILE A 145 -3.48 2.94 -20.28
N THR A 146 -3.19 3.70 -21.33
CA THR A 146 -3.19 3.19 -22.71
C THR A 146 -2.18 2.06 -22.87
N GLY A 147 -2.62 0.91 -23.40
CA GLY A 147 -1.77 -0.25 -23.64
C GLY A 147 -1.50 -1.12 -22.41
N PHE A 148 -2.13 -0.83 -21.27
CA PHE A 148 -1.96 -1.61 -20.05
C PHE A 148 -2.19 -3.10 -20.28
N THR A 149 -1.27 -3.92 -19.76
CA THR A 149 -1.34 -5.38 -19.80
C THR A 149 -0.62 -5.98 -18.59
N ASP A 150 -1.03 -7.18 -18.19
CA ASP A 150 -0.40 -7.95 -17.12
C ASP A 150 0.71 -8.88 -17.63
N ALA A 151 0.92 -8.95 -18.95
CA ALA A 151 1.81 -9.90 -19.59
C ALA A 151 3.27 -9.44 -19.71
N HIS A 152 3.50 -8.13 -19.83
CA HIS A 152 4.83 -7.57 -20.05
C HIS A 152 4.95 -6.12 -19.54
N MET A 153 6.18 -5.64 -19.38
CA MET A 153 6.45 -4.26 -18.97
C MET A 153 6.04 -3.23 -20.05
N PRO A 154 5.87 -1.94 -19.68
CA PRO A 154 5.62 -0.88 -20.65
C PRO A 154 6.69 -0.77 -21.73
N ASP A 155 6.27 -0.40 -22.94
CA ASP A 155 7.12 -0.12 -24.11
C ASP A 155 8.05 -1.27 -24.58
N ASN A 156 7.97 -2.46 -23.99
CA ASN A 156 8.74 -3.62 -24.39
C ASN A 156 7.94 -4.93 -24.25
N PRO A 157 7.26 -5.38 -25.32
CA PRO A 157 6.40 -6.57 -25.29
C PRO A 157 7.15 -7.90 -25.12
N SER A 158 8.48 -7.91 -25.28
CA SER A 158 9.31 -9.11 -25.16
C SER A 158 9.79 -9.38 -23.73
N VAL A 159 9.49 -8.48 -22.77
CA VAL A 159 10.01 -8.56 -21.40
C VAL A 159 8.87 -8.77 -20.41
N ASP A 160 8.80 -9.99 -19.87
CA ASP A 160 7.94 -10.34 -18.74
C ASP A 160 8.75 -10.32 -17.44
N LEU A 161 8.42 -9.39 -16.54
CA LEU A 161 9.15 -9.15 -15.29
C LEU A 161 9.06 -10.30 -14.29
N ARG A 162 8.14 -11.24 -14.53
CA ARG A 162 7.99 -12.48 -13.74
C ARG A 162 9.06 -13.53 -14.07
N ILE A 163 9.82 -13.34 -15.16
CA ILE A 163 10.99 -14.15 -15.54
C ILE A 163 12.26 -13.35 -15.70
N ASP A 164 12.16 -12.08 -16.11
CA ASP A 164 13.29 -11.19 -16.34
C ASP A 164 13.35 -10.17 -15.20
N TYR A 165 14.25 -10.40 -14.24
CA TYR A 165 14.35 -9.56 -13.05
C TYR A 165 14.75 -8.13 -13.41
N ARG A 166 13.84 -7.16 -13.18
CA ARG A 166 14.12 -5.73 -13.35
C ARG A 166 13.36 -4.89 -12.34
N THR A 167 13.99 -3.84 -11.86
CA THR A 167 13.38 -2.82 -11.00
C THR A 167 13.35 -1.49 -11.72
N PHE A 168 12.36 -0.65 -11.39
CA PHE A 168 12.20 0.67 -11.98
C PHE A 168 12.01 1.71 -10.89
N SER A 169 12.69 2.85 -11.06
CA SER A 169 12.49 4.02 -10.21
C SER A 169 11.99 5.17 -11.06
N ASN A 170 10.80 5.68 -10.74
CA ASN A 170 10.25 6.87 -11.37
C ASN A 170 10.38 8.06 -10.42
N HIS A 171 11.22 9.03 -10.82
CA HIS A 171 11.42 10.30 -10.11
C HIS A 171 10.63 11.47 -10.74
N SER A 172 9.97 11.22 -11.88
CA SER A 172 9.17 12.21 -12.61
C SER A 172 7.72 12.10 -12.17
N LEU A 173 7.44 12.63 -10.97
CA LEU A 173 6.09 12.69 -10.41
C LEU A 173 5.39 13.98 -10.82
N THR A 174 4.05 13.96 -10.76
CA THR A 174 3.19 15.14 -10.87
C THR A 174 2.56 15.41 -9.50
N PRO A 175 3.24 16.08 -8.54
CA PRO A 175 2.75 16.15 -7.16
C PRO A 175 1.42 16.89 -7.05
N GLY A 176 0.58 16.45 -6.11
CA GLY A 176 -0.70 17.06 -5.78
C GLY A 176 -1.90 16.13 -5.96
N LEU A 177 -3.04 16.59 -5.46
CA LEU A 177 -4.34 15.97 -5.68
C LEU A 177 -4.70 16.06 -7.18
N PRO A 178 -5.14 14.96 -7.83
CA PRO A 178 -5.72 15.04 -9.16
C PRO A 178 -6.85 16.06 -9.24
N SER A 179 -7.07 16.66 -10.41
CA SER A 179 -8.15 17.62 -10.58
C SER A 179 -9.52 16.99 -10.32
N ALA A 180 -10.53 17.79 -10.00
CA ALA A 180 -11.87 17.28 -9.72
C ALA A 180 -12.48 16.49 -10.90
N SER A 181 -12.10 16.82 -12.15
CA SER A 181 -12.53 16.11 -13.35
C SER A 181 -11.81 14.77 -13.56
N GLU A 182 -10.61 14.62 -13.01
CA GLU A 182 -9.75 13.45 -13.25
C GLU A 182 -9.70 12.52 -12.04
N ILE A 183 -10.05 12.96 -10.83
CA ILE A 183 -9.87 12.17 -9.60
C ILE A 183 -10.54 10.79 -9.64
N GLY A 184 -11.63 10.63 -10.39
CA GLY A 184 -12.30 9.35 -10.61
C GLY A 184 -11.48 8.33 -11.41
N ASP A 185 -10.47 8.79 -12.15
CA ASP A 185 -9.57 8.00 -12.98
C ASP A 185 -8.37 7.45 -12.20
N TYR A 186 -8.18 7.91 -10.96
CA TYR A 186 -7.08 7.49 -10.08
C TYR A 186 -7.61 6.62 -8.93
N PHE A 187 -6.74 5.77 -8.40
CA PHE A 187 -6.87 5.17 -7.08
C PHE A 187 -5.82 5.76 -6.14
N TYR A 188 -6.06 5.64 -4.84
CA TYR A 188 -5.18 6.20 -3.81
C TYR A 188 -4.58 5.12 -2.93
N LEU A 189 -3.27 5.18 -2.73
CA LEU A 189 -2.52 4.36 -1.79
C LEU A 189 -1.98 5.22 -0.65
N PRO A 190 -2.41 4.99 0.61
CA PRO A 190 -1.87 5.72 1.76
C PRO A 190 -0.40 5.37 2.03
N ALA A 191 0.35 6.30 2.62
CA ALA A 191 1.70 6.05 3.10
C ALA A 191 1.70 5.25 4.41
N LEU A 192 1.30 3.98 4.39
CA LEU A 192 1.14 3.14 5.59
C LEU A 192 2.45 2.62 6.21
N GLY A 193 3.59 2.93 5.62
CA GLY A 193 4.88 2.41 6.09
C GLY A 193 4.96 0.90 5.95
N HIS A 194 5.71 0.27 6.83
CA HIS A 194 5.92 -1.17 6.85
C HIS A 194 6.44 -1.66 8.20
N TYR A 195 6.40 -2.98 8.41
CA TYR A 195 7.11 -3.64 9.50
C TYR A 195 8.39 -4.30 9.01
N ALA A 196 9.47 -4.18 9.78
CA ALA A 196 10.70 -4.95 9.59
C ALA A 196 11.15 -5.47 10.95
N LEU A 197 11.32 -6.79 11.08
CA LEU A 197 11.70 -7.46 12.32
C LEU A 197 10.88 -6.98 13.53
N GLY A 198 9.56 -6.85 13.35
CA GLY A 198 8.63 -6.41 14.38
C GLY A 198 8.58 -4.90 14.65
N GLN A 199 9.36 -4.06 13.96
CA GLN A 199 9.35 -2.60 14.11
C GLN A 199 8.52 -1.91 13.03
N LEU A 200 7.58 -1.04 13.39
CA LEU A 200 6.86 -0.18 12.44
C LEU A 200 7.74 1.00 12.02
N SER A 201 7.87 1.22 10.72
CA SER A 201 8.65 2.34 10.17
C SER A 201 7.95 2.97 8.96
N GLY A 202 8.11 4.28 8.81
CA GLY A 202 7.71 5.02 7.62
C GLY A 202 6.21 5.33 7.48
N ILE A 203 5.37 5.03 8.48
CA ILE A 203 3.95 5.41 8.43
C ILE A 203 3.82 6.94 8.37
N GLY A 204 2.98 7.44 7.45
CA GLY A 204 2.85 8.83 7.05
C GLY A 204 3.97 9.37 6.15
N ARG A 205 4.95 8.54 5.73
CA ARG A 205 6.11 8.98 4.94
C ARG A 205 6.36 8.16 3.67
N MET A 206 6.08 6.87 3.70
CA MET A 206 6.29 5.97 2.57
C MET A 206 5.18 4.93 2.46
N GLY A 207 4.89 4.48 1.23
CA GLY A 207 4.07 3.31 0.96
C GLY A 207 4.94 2.11 0.63
N ASN A 208 4.54 0.94 1.09
CA ASN A 208 5.23 -0.32 0.83
C ASN A 208 4.20 -1.44 0.70
N TYR A 209 4.01 -1.89 -0.53
CA TYR A 209 2.94 -2.81 -0.91
C TYR A 209 3.53 -4.04 -1.59
N TRP A 210 3.03 -5.22 -1.22
CA TRP A 210 3.37 -6.45 -1.90
C TRP A 210 2.75 -6.49 -3.30
N THR A 211 3.37 -7.31 -4.16
CA THR A 211 2.80 -7.75 -5.43
C THR A 211 2.50 -9.24 -5.35
N SER A 212 1.80 -9.78 -6.35
CA SER A 212 1.61 -11.24 -6.47
C SER A 212 2.84 -11.97 -7.04
N SER A 213 3.93 -11.29 -7.34
CA SER A 213 5.10 -11.87 -8.02
C SER A 213 6.30 -12.01 -7.09
N ALA A 214 6.87 -13.21 -7.04
CA ALA A 214 8.19 -13.43 -6.45
C ALA A 214 9.29 -12.78 -7.31
N ASN A 215 10.48 -12.65 -6.75
CA ASN A 215 11.67 -12.29 -7.50
C ASN A 215 12.18 -13.54 -8.28
N PRO A 216 12.23 -13.52 -9.63
CA PRO A 216 12.63 -14.69 -10.39
C PRO A 216 14.11 -15.06 -10.23
N ALA A 217 14.94 -14.12 -9.76
CA ALA A 217 16.37 -14.31 -9.53
C ALA A 217 16.70 -14.68 -8.07
N SER A 218 15.74 -14.69 -7.14
CA SER A 218 15.98 -15.05 -5.74
C SER A 218 14.73 -15.58 -5.03
N SER A 219 14.82 -16.77 -4.43
CA SER A 219 13.75 -17.40 -3.66
C SER A 219 13.39 -16.69 -2.35
N GLN A 220 14.23 -15.78 -1.87
CA GLN A 220 14.02 -15.08 -0.60
C GLN A 220 13.37 -13.69 -0.76
N TYR A 221 13.08 -13.29 -2.01
CA TYR A 221 12.64 -11.95 -2.33
C TYR A 221 11.34 -11.96 -3.13
N ALA A 222 10.59 -10.88 -3.02
CA ALA A 222 9.41 -10.62 -3.83
C ALA A 222 9.41 -9.19 -4.36
N TYR A 223 8.62 -8.93 -5.40
CA TYR A 223 8.44 -7.58 -5.92
C TYR A 223 7.56 -6.74 -5.01
N THR A 224 7.84 -5.44 -4.98
CA THR A 224 7.10 -4.44 -4.20
C THR A 224 6.77 -3.23 -5.06
N LEU A 225 5.61 -2.63 -4.79
CA LEU A 225 5.37 -1.22 -5.08
C LEU A 225 5.78 -0.42 -3.84
N ASN A 226 6.79 0.43 -3.98
CA ASN A 226 7.19 1.34 -2.90
C ASN A 226 7.28 2.78 -3.39
N PHE A 227 6.96 3.72 -2.52
CA PHE A 227 6.98 5.13 -2.87
C PHE A 227 7.25 6.02 -1.66
N VAL A 228 7.79 7.20 -1.94
CA VAL A 228 7.89 8.36 -1.05
C VAL A 228 7.46 9.61 -1.83
N SER A 229 7.60 10.79 -1.24
CA SER A 229 7.06 12.03 -1.84
C SER A 229 7.63 12.43 -3.20
N ASN A 230 8.82 11.92 -3.57
CA ASN A 230 9.52 12.28 -4.79
C ASN A 230 9.87 11.09 -5.69
N GLN A 231 9.41 9.88 -5.38
CA GLN A 231 9.61 8.72 -6.24
C GLN A 231 8.55 7.64 -6.03
N CYS A 232 8.27 6.91 -7.10
CA CYS A 232 7.44 5.71 -7.12
C CYS A 232 8.22 4.60 -7.83
N ASN A 233 8.30 3.41 -7.24
CA ASN A 233 9.20 2.36 -7.70
C ASN A 233 8.53 0.99 -7.77
N LEU A 234 8.92 0.22 -8.79
CA LEU A 234 8.88 -1.23 -8.75
C LEU A 234 10.22 -1.69 -8.17
N GLY A 235 10.21 -2.14 -6.92
CA GLY A 235 11.40 -2.65 -6.24
C GLY A 235 11.31 -4.15 -5.95
N SER A 236 12.33 -4.69 -5.29
CA SER A 236 12.29 -6.02 -4.70
C SER A 236 12.85 -5.97 -3.29
N ASP A 237 12.27 -6.75 -2.40
CA ASP A 237 12.63 -6.80 -0.98
C ASP A 237 12.56 -8.24 -0.47
N TYR A 238 13.20 -8.52 0.66
CA TYR A 238 13.09 -9.81 1.33
C TYR A 238 11.62 -10.16 1.59
N SER A 239 11.26 -11.43 1.58
CA SER A 239 9.86 -11.85 1.78
C SER A 239 9.36 -11.76 3.22
N PHE A 240 10.26 -11.71 4.22
CA PHE A 240 9.90 -11.73 5.65
C PHE A 240 9.44 -10.40 6.29
N PRO A 241 9.70 -9.19 5.77
CA PRO A 241 9.14 -7.96 6.33
C PRO A 241 7.62 -7.88 6.14
N GLY A 242 6.94 -7.16 7.02
CA GLY A 242 5.50 -6.91 6.90
C GLY A 242 5.23 -5.76 5.94
N ARG A 243 4.77 -6.04 4.73
CA ARG A 243 4.31 -5.02 3.76
C ARG A 243 2.80 -5.11 3.60
N VAL A 244 2.19 -4.05 3.09
CA VAL A 244 0.73 -4.01 2.93
C VAL A 244 0.31 -4.92 1.77
N ALA A 245 -0.70 -5.76 2.01
CA ALA A 245 -1.30 -6.64 1.02
C ALA A 245 -2.83 -6.48 1.06
N GLN A 246 -3.35 -5.65 0.16
CA GLN A 246 -4.78 -5.35 0.06
C GLN A 246 -5.16 -5.08 -1.39
N SER A 247 -5.66 -6.11 -2.08
CA SER A 247 -5.97 -6.08 -3.51
C SER A 247 -7.06 -5.07 -3.89
N THR A 248 -7.97 -4.76 -2.97
CA THR A 248 -9.09 -3.85 -3.25
C THR A 248 -8.66 -2.40 -3.44
N TRP A 249 -7.44 -2.02 -3.07
CA TRP A 249 -6.94 -0.64 -3.20
C TRP A 249 -6.31 -0.32 -4.57
N PHE A 250 -6.08 -1.33 -5.42
CA PHE A 250 -5.55 -1.17 -6.78
C PHE A 250 -6.67 -1.06 -7.84
N LYS A 251 -7.79 -0.42 -7.50
CA LYS A 251 -9.02 -0.41 -8.29
C LYS A 251 -9.48 0.98 -8.71
#